data_AF-A0A4Y2CK87-F1
#
_entry.id   AF-A0A4Y2CK87-F1
#
_cell.length_a   1.000
_cell.length_b   1.000
_cell.length_c   1.000
_cell.angle_alpha   90.00
_cell.angle_beta   90.00
_cell.angle_gamma   90.00
#
_symmetry.space_group_name_H-M   'P 1'
#
loop_
_entity.id
_entity.type
_entity.pdbx_description
1 polymer ?
#
loop_
_entity_poly.entity_id
_entity_poly.type
_entity_poly.pdbx_seq_one_letter_code
_entity_poly.pdbx_strand_id
1 'polypeptide(L)'
;YANENVVNWMTTLADCFRVADDMGKLRFQFQIFHRPLFSWKGSYVVTQAGAERKVSFDHGLDGSVAEDCFFSMVAYKEGYTFNFIQGEMWEKSPFTLWDFLQQRKRWLQGIFLVVHSPAIPFRNKVFLACALYSWATIPLSTSNIILAGLCPIPCWQIINFLCAFVGAMNIYMYIFGVIKSFSLYRLGVFKFCLCLVGALCTVPINIVIENVAVIWGCFGKKHHFYVVNKDVKSTLTV
;
A
#
# COMPACT_ATOMS: atom_id res chain seq x y z
N TYR A 1 -8.61 -8.45 -6.30
CA TYR A 1 -9.05 -7.19 -6.92
C TYR A 1 -9.72 -7.52 -8.26
N ALA A 2 -10.63 -6.68 -8.77
CA ALA A 2 -11.27 -6.83 -10.09
C ALA A 2 -12.19 -8.05 -10.34
N ASN A 3 -12.80 -8.62 -9.29
CA ASN A 3 -13.82 -9.68 -9.44
C ASN A 3 -15.23 -9.14 -9.70
N GLU A 4 -15.46 -7.86 -9.48
CA GLU A 4 -16.71 -7.15 -9.79
C GLU A 4 -16.51 -6.19 -10.98
N ASN A 5 -17.57 -5.48 -11.39
CA ASN A 5 -17.52 -4.49 -12.46
C ASN A 5 -16.40 -3.47 -12.23
N VAL A 6 -15.43 -3.44 -13.15
CA VAL A 6 -14.31 -2.51 -13.11
C VAL A 6 -14.79 -1.14 -13.60
N VAL A 7 -14.91 -0.19 -12.67
CA VAL A 7 -15.32 1.20 -12.98
C VAL A 7 -14.18 1.97 -13.64
N ASN A 8 -12.96 1.81 -13.15
CA ASN A 8 -11.78 2.47 -13.70
C ASN A 8 -10.62 1.48 -13.82
N TRP A 9 -10.25 1.15 -15.06
CA TRP A 9 -9.19 0.21 -15.37
C TRP A 9 -7.81 0.70 -14.94
N MET A 10 -7.57 2.01 -15.00
CA MET A 10 -6.27 2.59 -14.68
C MET A 10 -5.91 2.45 -13.20
N THR A 11 -6.83 2.84 -12.31
CA THR A 11 -6.64 2.71 -10.86
C THR A 11 -6.65 1.25 -10.42
N THR A 12 -7.47 0.41 -11.07
CA THR A 12 -7.51 -1.03 -10.80
C THR A 12 -6.18 -1.71 -11.15
N LEU A 13 -5.60 -1.40 -12.31
CA LEU A 13 -4.30 -1.92 -12.71
C LEU A 13 -3.17 -1.35 -11.85
N ALA A 14 -3.24 -0.08 -11.45
CA ALA A 14 -2.29 0.52 -10.51
C ALA A 14 -2.31 -0.17 -9.13
N ASP A 15 -3.48 -0.60 -8.66
CA ASP A 15 -3.65 -1.32 -7.38
C ASP A 15 -3.27 -2.80 -7.45
N CYS A 16 -3.03 -3.39 -8.64
CA CYS A 16 -2.58 -4.78 -8.74
C CYS A 16 -1.29 -5.03 -7.94
N PHE A 17 -0.42 -4.04 -7.82
CA PHE A 17 0.76 -4.08 -6.95
C PHE A 17 0.42 -4.50 -5.50
N ARG A 18 -0.72 -4.06 -4.97
CA ARG A 18 -1.15 -4.37 -3.59
C ARG A 18 -1.43 -5.86 -3.39
N VAL A 19 -1.83 -6.58 -4.43
CA VAL A 19 -2.06 -8.03 -4.34
C VAL A 19 -0.77 -8.77 -4.04
N ALA A 20 0.33 -8.36 -4.68
CA ALA A 20 1.65 -8.93 -4.40
C ALA A 20 2.15 -8.54 -3.00
N ASP A 21 1.87 -7.32 -2.54
CA ASP A 21 2.22 -6.88 -1.19
C ASP A 21 1.46 -7.67 -0.10
N ASP A 22 0.15 -7.89 -0.29
CA ASP A 22 -0.71 -8.65 0.61
C ASP A 22 -0.29 -10.15 0.65
N MET A 23 -0.17 -10.78 -0.52
CA MET A 23 0.15 -12.21 -0.62
C MET A 23 1.63 -12.54 -0.36
N GLY A 24 2.51 -11.55 -0.49
CA GLY A 24 3.95 -11.68 -0.27
C GLY A 24 4.37 -11.13 1.09
N LYS A 25 4.58 -9.81 1.17
CA LYS A 25 5.14 -9.14 2.35
C LYS A 25 4.28 -9.36 3.60
N LEU A 26 2.97 -9.09 3.52
CA LEU A 26 2.07 -9.20 4.68
C LEU A 26 1.88 -10.66 5.12
N ARG A 27 1.69 -11.57 4.16
CA ARG A 27 1.60 -13.01 4.46
C ARG A 27 2.87 -13.53 5.13
N PHE A 28 4.04 -13.21 4.59
CA PHE A 28 5.31 -13.67 5.14
C PHE A 28 5.52 -13.16 6.57
N GLN A 29 5.27 -11.87 6.85
CA GLN A 29 5.48 -11.35 8.21
C GLN A 29 4.54 -11.98 9.24
N PHE A 30 3.29 -12.27 8.87
CA PHE A 30 2.32 -12.84 9.81
C PHE A 30 2.46 -14.34 9.98
N GLN A 31 2.94 -15.07 8.98
CA GLN A 31 3.16 -16.52 9.09
C GLN A 31 4.47 -16.87 9.77
N ILE A 32 5.54 -16.08 9.56
CA ILE A 32 6.87 -16.40 10.09
C ILE A 32 7.17 -15.68 11.39
N PHE A 33 6.93 -14.36 11.45
CA PHE A 33 7.27 -13.56 12.62
C PHE A 33 6.11 -13.39 13.59
N HIS A 34 4.88 -13.65 13.14
CA HIS A 34 3.65 -13.41 13.88
C HIS A 34 3.52 -11.97 14.42
N ARG A 35 4.03 -10.98 13.67
CA ARG A 35 4.17 -9.58 14.09
C ARG A 35 3.90 -8.59 12.94
N PRO A 36 3.36 -7.39 13.20
CA PRO A 36 3.05 -6.37 12.20
C PRO A 36 4.27 -5.45 11.93
N LEU A 37 5.35 -6.02 11.36
CA LEU A 37 6.62 -5.31 11.18
C LEU A 37 6.56 -4.18 10.14
N PHE A 38 5.92 -4.43 8.99
CA PHE A 38 5.91 -3.55 7.82
C PHE A 38 4.52 -2.96 7.53
N SER A 39 3.72 -2.74 8.57
CA SER A 39 2.29 -2.34 8.57
C SER A 39 1.32 -3.51 8.69
N TRP A 40 0.05 -3.16 8.92
CA TRP A 40 -1.11 -4.05 9.00
C TRP A 40 -2.25 -3.45 8.20
N LYS A 41 -3.01 -4.32 7.52
CA LYS A 41 -4.13 -3.92 6.68
C LYS A 41 -5.42 -3.95 7.50
N GLY A 42 -6.18 -2.86 7.53
CA GLY A 42 -7.43 -2.78 8.30
C GLY A 42 -8.64 -3.52 7.74
N SER A 43 -8.55 -4.09 6.53
CA SER A 43 -9.67 -4.83 5.91
C SER A 43 -9.50 -6.35 6.04
N TYR A 44 -10.61 -7.07 6.23
CA TYR A 44 -10.64 -8.54 6.36
C TYR A 44 -9.71 -9.03 7.49
N VAL A 45 -10.00 -8.48 8.67
CA VAL A 45 -9.31 -8.76 9.93
C VAL A 45 -10.29 -9.42 10.88
N VAL A 46 -9.78 -10.37 11.66
CA VAL A 46 -10.50 -10.96 12.79
C VAL A 46 -9.64 -10.80 14.03
N THR A 47 -10.19 -10.14 15.04
CA THR A 47 -9.52 -9.89 16.32
C THR A 47 -10.29 -10.61 17.42
N GLN A 48 -9.57 -11.16 18.40
CA GLN A 48 -10.21 -11.69 19.59
C GLN A 48 -10.87 -10.54 20.36
N ALA A 49 -12.17 -10.64 20.64
CA ALA A 49 -12.94 -9.56 21.29
C ALA A 49 -12.31 -9.06 22.60
N GLY A 50 -11.69 -9.95 23.39
CA GLY A 50 -10.97 -9.55 24.61
C GLY A 50 -9.72 -8.71 24.33
N ALA A 51 -8.95 -9.05 23.30
CA ALA A 51 -7.77 -8.29 22.89
C ALA A 51 -8.18 -6.93 22.30
N GLU A 52 -9.23 -6.92 21.48
CA GLU A 52 -9.80 -5.69 20.92
C GLU A 52 -10.28 -4.75 22.03
N ARG A 53 -11.03 -5.23 23.02
CA ARG A 53 -11.50 -4.41 24.15
C ARG A 53 -10.37 -3.86 25.00
N LYS A 54 -9.27 -4.61 25.14
CA LYS A 54 -8.11 -4.18 25.94
C LYS A 54 -7.28 -3.12 25.21
N VAL A 55 -7.02 -3.31 23.92
CA VAL A 55 -6.19 -2.40 23.11
C VAL A 55 -6.99 -1.19 22.65
N SER A 56 -8.24 -1.41 22.21
CA SER A 56 -9.14 -0.46 21.56
C SER A 56 -8.62 0.09 20.23
N PHE A 57 -9.52 0.38 19.29
CA PHE A 57 -9.19 1.16 18.09
C PHE A 57 -9.20 2.68 18.36
N ASP A 58 -9.77 3.10 19.50
CA ASP A 58 -9.84 4.50 19.88
C ASP A 58 -8.56 4.94 20.59
N HIS A 59 -7.63 5.49 19.82
CA HIS A 59 -6.35 6.04 20.30
C HIS A 59 -6.26 7.56 20.11
N GLY A 60 -7.41 8.24 19.99
CA GLY A 60 -7.48 9.68 19.75
C GLY A 60 -7.07 10.10 18.34
N LEU A 61 -6.91 11.41 18.14
CA LEU A 61 -6.76 12.04 16.82
C LEU A 61 -5.56 11.54 16.00
N ASP A 62 -4.45 11.20 16.66
CA ASP A 62 -3.25 10.69 15.99
C ASP A 62 -3.44 9.25 15.50
N GLY A 63 -4.26 8.47 16.20
CA GLY A 63 -4.63 7.11 15.83
C GLY A 63 -5.69 7.05 14.74
N SER A 64 -6.59 8.05 14.64
CA SER A 64 -7.74 8.00 13.74
C SER A 64 -7.43 8.00 12.24
N VAL A 65 -6.21 8.36 11.81
CA VAL A 65 -5.86 8.44 10.38
C VAL A 65 -5.46 7.08 9.80
N ALA A 66 -4.82 6.26 10.63
CA ALA A 66 -4.42 4.88 10.36
C ALA A 66 -4.72 4.05 11.61
N GLU A 67 -6.01 3.92 11.91
CA GLU A 67 -6.50 3.24 13.11
C GLU A 67 -6.03 1.78 13.17
N ASP A 68 -5.98 1.13 12.01
CA ASP A 68 -5.44 -0.21 11.84
C ASP A 68 -3.97 -0.27 12.23
N CYS A 69 -3.13 0.55 11.62
CA CYS A 69 -1.70 0.56 11.88
C CYS A 69 -1.41 0.87 13.35
N PHE A 70 -2.12 1.85 13.94
CA PHE A 70 -1.95 2.21 15.34
C PHE A 70 -2.35 1.06 16.27
N PHE A 71 -3.54 0.50 16.08
CA PHE A 71 -4.01 -0.67 16.84
C PHE A 71 -3.00 -1.81 16.79
N SER A 72 -2.49 -2.14 15.59
CA SER A 72 -1.55 -3.25 15.40
C SER A 72 -0.26 -3.06 16.19
N MET A 73 0.24 -1.82 16.25
CA MET A 73 1.47 -1.49 16.94
C MET A 73 1.32 -1.48 18.46
N VAL A 74 0.17 -1.02 18.96
CA VAL A 74 -0.15 -1.09 20.39
C VAL A 74 -0.38 -2.54 20.82
N ALA A 75 -1.12 -3.33 20.02
CA ALA A 75 -1.29 -4.75 20.28
C ALA A 75 0.06 -5.49 20.27
N TYR A 76 0.96 -5.15 19.33
CA TYR A 76 2.31 -5.71 19.30
C TYR A 76 3.15 -5.31 20.53
N LYS A 77 3.02 -4.06 21.01
CA LYS A 77 3.63 -3.60 22.26
C LYS A 77 3.13 -4.40 23.47
N GLU A 78 1.84 -4.70 23.52
CA GLU A 78 1.21 -5.51 24.58
C GLU A 78 1.53 -7.01 24.49
N GLY A 79 2.28 -7.45 23.47
CA GLY A 79 2.74 -8.82 23.30
C GLY A 79 1.78 -9.74 22.55
N TYR A 80 0.73 -9.19 21.91
CA TYR A 80 -0.15 -9.99 21.06
C TYR A 80 0.56 -10.45 19.78
N THR A 81 0.15 -11.64 19.32
CA THR A 81 0.64 -12.25 18.08
C THR A 81 -0.38 -12.11 16.96
N PHE A 82 0.12 -12.07 15.74
CA PHE A 82 -0.67 -11.92 14.52
C PHE A 82 -0.51 -13.16 13.64
N ASN A 83 -1.56 -13.50 12.89
CA ASN A 83 -1.48 -14.57 11.90
C ASN A 83 -2.23 -14.18 10.62
N PHE A 84 -1.88 -14.82 9.52
CA PHE A 84 -2.50 -14.59 8.23
C PHE A 84 -3.77 -15.43 8.08
N ILE A 85 -4.89 -14.78 7.79
CA ILE A 85 -6.15 -15.45 7.49
C ILE A 85 -6.03 -16.10 6.12
N GLN A 86 -6.15 -17.44 6.05
CA GLN A 86 -6.17 -18.16 4.78
C GLN A 86 -7.53 -17.95 4.12
N GLY A 87 -7.65 -16.90 3.33
CA GLY A 87 -8.88 -16.55 2.62
C GLY A 87 -8.62 -15.56 1.50
N GLU A 88 -9.59 -15.44 0.60
CA GLU A 88 -9.57 -14.47 -0.49
C GLU A 88 -10.55 -13.33 -0.18
N MET A 89 -10.05 -12.09 -0.24
CA MET A 89 -10.88 -10.89 -0.12
C MET A 89 -10.95 -10.19 -1.47
N TRP A 90 -12.15 -9.77 -1.86
CA TRP A 90 -12.35 -8.99 -3.08
C TRP A 90 -12.45 -7.51 -2.73
N GLU A 91 -11.38 -6.77 -3.00
CA GLU A 91 -11.32 -5.33 -2.77
C GLU A 91 -11.60 -4.55 -4.06
N LYS A 92 -12.25 -3.39 -3.89
CA LYS A 92 -12.45 -2.39 -4.94
C LYS A 92 -11.35 -1.32 -4.87
N SER A 93 -10.79 -1.00 -6.04
CA SER A 93 -9.89 0.14 -6.21
C SER A 93 -10.67 1.46 -6.22
N PRO A 94 -10.01 2.59 -5.91
CA PRO A 94 -10.62 3.92 -6.08
C PRO A 94 -11.12 4.14 -7.50
N PHE A 95 -12.25 4.82 -7.68
CA PHE A 95 -12.84 5.04 -9.01
C PHE A 95 -12.21 6.22 -9.75
N THR A 96 -11.58 7.15 -9.05
CA THR A 96 -10.91 8.31 -9.64
C THR A 96 -9.44 8.39 -9.25
N LEU A 97 -8.62 9.06 -10.09
CA LEU A 97 -7.22 9.33 -9.77
C LEU A 97 -7.07 10.27 -8.57
N TRP A 98 -8.04 11.16 -8.36
CA TRP A 98 -8.08 12.07 -7.21
C TRP A 98 -8.28 11.30 -5.90
N ASP A 99 -9.22 10.36 -5.88
CA ASP A 99 -9.43 9.48 -4.72
C ASP A 99 -8.21 8.60 -4.45
N PHE A 100 -7.58 8.11 -5.52
CA PHE A 100 -6.36 7.33 -5.43
C PHE A 100 -5.21 8.14 -4.80
N LEU A 101 -4.98 9.37 -5.27
CA LEU A 101 -3.99 10.30 -4.70
C LEU A 101 -4.26 10.57 -3.21
N GLN A 102 -5.51 10.89 -2.85
CA GLN A 102 -5.89 11.18 -1.47
C GLN A 102 -5.72 9.97 -0.56
N GLN A 103 -5.98 8.76 -1.06
CA GLN A 103 -5.76 7.52 -0.31
C GLN A 103 -4.27 7.34 0.01
N ARG A 104 -3.37 7.52 -0.97
CA ARG A 104 -1.92 7.41 -0.77
C ARG A 104 -1.40 8.47 0.20
N LYS A 105 -1.87 9.72 0.06
CA LYS A 105 -1.59 10.81 1.00
C LYS A 105 -1.99 10.43 2.43
N ARG A 106 -3.21 9.89 2.62
CA ARG A 106 -3.72 9.47 3.94
C ARG A 106 -2.84 8.39 4.56
N TRP A 107 -2.47 7.37 3.79
CA TRP A 107 -1.62 6.28 4.30
C TRP A 107 -0.26 6.77 4.76
N LEU A 108 0.40 7.63 3.98
CA LEU A 108 1.69 8.20 4.37
C LEU A 108 1.56 9.03 5.66
N GLN A 109 0.53 9.89 5.74
CA GLN A 109 0.28 10.72 6.93
C GLN A 109 -0.04 9.87 8.16
N GLY A 110 -0.86 8.83 8.02
CA GLY A 110 -1.21 7.93 9.10
C GLY A 110 0.00 7.16 9.63
N ILE A 111 0.82 6.58 8.75
CA ILE A 111 2.05 5.89 9.16
C ILE A 111 3.03 6.87 9.81
N PHE A 112 3.13 8.11 9.29
CA PHE A 112 3.95 9.15 9.90
C PHE A 112 3.53 9.45 11.35
N LEU A 113 2.22 9.56 11.62
CA LEU A 113 1.69 9.78 12.97
C LEU A 113 2.00 8.59 13.90
N VAL A 114 1.80 7.35 13.43
CA VAL A 114 2.12 6.14 14.20
C VAL A 114 3.61 6.07 14.55
N VAL A 115 4.50 6.33 13.59
CA VAL A 115 5.95 6.29 13.79
C VAL A 115 6.42 7.38 14.78
N HIS A 116 5.80 8.56 14.78
CA HIS A 116 6.18 9.66 15.68
C HIS A 116 5.43 9.66 17.02
N SER A 117 4.43 8.79 17.20
CA SER A 117 3.67 8.71 18.45
C SER A 117 4.58 8.26 19.62
N PRO A 118 4.53 8.94 20.79
CA PRO A 118 5.26 8.53 21.98
C PRO A 118 4.62 7.31 22.67
N ALA A 119 3.37 6.96 22.33
CA ALA A 119 2.67 5.84 22.94
C ALA A 119 3.30 4.47 22.61
N ILE A 120 4.00 4.39 21.48
CA ILE A 120 4.59 3.15 20.94
C ILE A 120 6.13 3.22 21.05
N PRO A 121 6.78 2.25 21.73
CA PRO A 121 8.23 2.19 21.84
C PRO A 121 8.93 2.12 20.48
N PHE A 122 10.11 2.73 20.39
CA PHE A 122 10.89 2.77 19.14
C PHE A 122 11.19 1.38 18.57
N ARG A 123 11.48 0.40 19.43
CA ARG A 123 11.80 -0.99 19.02
C ARG A 123 10.70 -1.64 18.17
N ASN A 124 9.44 -1.36 18.48
CA ASN A 124 8.29 -1.95 17.78
C ASN A 124 8.05 -1.29 16.41
N LYS A 125 8.47 -0.02 16.26
CA LYS A 125 8.23 0.78 15.06
C LYS A 125 9.45 0.96 14.15
N VAL A 126 10.60 0.33 14.43
CA VAL A 126 11.82 0.46 13.59
C VAL A 126 11.55 0.04 12.14
N PHE A 127 10.98 -1.13 11.91
CA PHE A 127 10.70 -1.62 10.56
C PHE A 127 9.65 -0.78 9.84
N LEU A 128 8.63 -0.30 10.56
CA LEU A 128 7.64 0.62 10.02
C LEU A 128 8.26 1.98 9.67
N ALA A 129 9.18 2.49 10.50
CA ALA A 129 9.91 3.72 10.22
C ALA A 129 10.79 3.57 8.98
N CYS A 130 11.51 2.45 8.82
CA CYS A 130 12.27 2.16 7.62
C CYS A 130 11.38 2.14 6.37
N ALA A 131 10.20 1.51 6.44
CA ALA A 131 9.23 1.50 5.35
C ALA A 131 8.71 2.91 5.02
N LEU A 132 8.38 3.71 6.05
CA LEU A 132 7.91 5.08 5.90
C LEU A 132 8.96 5.97 5.23
N TYR A 133 10.20 5.97 5.71
CA TYR A 133 11.25 6.83 5.17
C TYR A 133 11.74 6.37 3.80
N SER A 134 11.71 5.06 3.52
CA SER A 134 11.87 4.54 2.16
C SER A 134 10.80 5.10 1.22
N TRP A 135 9.54 5.16 1.67
CA TRP A 135 8.46 5.75 0.88
C TRP A 135 8.57 7.28 0.75
N ALA A 136 8.92 7.97 1.84
CA ALA A 136 9.05 9.43 1.85
C ALA A 136 10.22 9.93 0.96
N THR A 137 11.19 9.07 0.65
CA THR A 137 12.33 9.40 -0.22
C THR A 137 12.09 9.10 -1.71
N ILE A 138 10.89 8.61 -2.10
CA ILE A 138 10.53 8.39 -3.52
C ILE A 138 10.72 9.63 -4.41
N PRO A 139 10.41 10.87 -3.99
CA PRO A 139 10.69 12.06 -4.80
C PRO A 139 12.17 12.27 -5.11
N LEU A 140 13.05 11.93 -4.16
CA LEU A 140 14.49 12.02 -4.35
C LEU A 140 14.99 10.92 -5.29
N SER A 141 14.53 9.68 -5.10
CA SER A 141 14.93 8.56 -5.97
C SER A 141 14.38 8.69 -7.39
N THR A 142 13.17 9.21 -7.57
CA THR A 142 12.59 9.49 -8.89
C THR A 142 13.38 10.60 -9.59
N SER A 143 13.73 11.67 -8.87
CA SER A 143 14.56 12.76 -9.42
C SER A 143 15.92 12.26 -9.88
N ASN A 144 16.50 11.27 -9.19
CA ASN A 144 17.76 10.65 -9.58
C ASN A 144 17.69 9.98 -10.97
N ILE A 145 16.54 9.47 -11.40
CA ILE A 145 16.38 8.91 -12.76
C ILE A 145 16.59 10.00 -13.82
N ILE A 146 16.03 11.19 -13.59
CA ILE A 146 16.16 12.34 -14.49
C ILE A 146 17.60 12.88 -14.44
N LEU A 147 18.13 13.07 -13.23
CA LEU A 147 19.48 13.60 -13.02
C LEU A 147 20.56 12.69 -13.57
N ALA A 148 20.42 11.37 -13.45
CA ALA A 148 21.37 10.41 -14.03
C ALA A 148 21.39 10.46 -15.56
N GLY A 149 20.27 10.81 -16.19
CA GLY A 149 20.20 11.03 -17.64
C GLY A 149 20.88 12.33 -18.10
N LEU A 150 20.81 13.40 -17.28
CA LEU A 150 21.42 14.71 -17.58
C LEU A 150 22.89 14.79 -17.17
N CYS A 151 23.27 14.12 -16.08
CA CYS A 151 24.60 14.14 -15.48
C CYS A 151 24.97 12.71 -15.05
N PRO A 152 25.58 11.91 -15.93
CA PRO A 152 25.95 10.53 -15.61
C PRO A 152 27.10 10.52 -14.61
N ILE A 153 26.77 10.37 -13.32
CA ILE A 153 27.75 10.18 -12.25
C ILE A 153 28.09 8.68 -12.18
N PRO A 154 29.37 8.28 -12.16
CA PRO A 154 29.75 6.88 -12.02
C PRO A 154 29.25 6.33 -10.68
N CYS A 155 28.25 5.44 -10.75
CA CYS A 155 27.71 4.74 -9.60
C CYS A 155 28.42 3.39 -9.43
N TRP A 156 28.68 2.98 -8.19
CA TRP A 156 29.28 1.69 -7.89
C TRP A 156 28.38 0.55 -8.38
N GLN A 157 28.98 -0.49 -8.97
CA GLN A 157 28.24 -1.60 -9.59
C GLN A 157 27.27 -2.30 -8.62
N ILE A 158 27.65 -2.41 -7.34
CA ILE A 158 26.79 -3.00 -6.30
C ILE A 158 25.51 -2.18 -6.12
N ILE A 159 25.61 -0.85 -6.11
CA ILE A 159 24.46 0.04 -5.96
C ILE A 159 23.57 -0.06 -7.20
N ASN A 160 24.16 -0.09 -8.39
CA ASN A 160 23.41 -0.30 -9.63
C ASN A 160 22.64 -1.64 -9.63
N PHE A 161 23.29 -2.72 -9.17
CA PHE A 161 22.64 -4.02 -9.03
C PHE A 161 21.46 -3.97 -8.06
N LEU A 162 21.64 -3.35 -6.88
CA LEU A 162 20.56 -3.22 -5.89
C LEU A 162 19.40 -2.38 -6.43
N CYS A 163 19.67 -1.27 -7.10
CA CYS A 163 18.64 -0.44 -7.73
C CYS A 163 17.89 -1.21 -8.83
N ALA A 164 18.62 -1.93 -9.69
CA ALA A 164 18.02 -2.77 -10.73
C ALA A 164 17.16 -3.89 -10.13
N PHE A 165 17.61 -4.52 -9.05
CA PHE A 165 16.86 -5.54 -8.33
C PHE A 165 15.55 -4.99 -7.74
N VAL A 166 15.59 -3.82 -7.08
CA VAL A 166 14.38 -3.16 -6.56
C VAL A 166 13.41 -2.81 -7.70
N GLY A 167 13.91 -2.31 -8.83
CA GLY A 167 13.10 -2.04 -10.01
C GLY A 167 12.45 -3.31 -10.58
N ALA A 168 13.23 -4.39 -10.72
CA ALA A 168 12.74 -5.68 -11.20
C ALA A 168 11.68 -6.28 -10.26
N MET A 169 11.87 -6.17 -8.94
CA MET A 169 10.89 -6.61 -7.95
C MET A 169 9.58 -5.81 -8.05
N ASN A 170 9.65 -4.49 -8.28
CA ASN A 170 8.45 -3.69 -8.50
C ASN A 170 7.67 -4.15 -9.74
N ILE A 171 8.36 -4.36 -10.87
CA ILE A 171 7.76 -4.88 -12.10
C ILE A 171 7.12 -6.25 -11.85
N TYR A 172 7.83 -7.14 -11.17
CA TYR A 172 7.32 -8.45 -10.78
C TYR A 172 6.03 -8.35 -9.96
N MET A 173 5.94 -7.42 -9.01
CA MET A 173 4.75 -7.23 -8.17
C MET A 173 3.51 -6.83 -9.00
N TYR A 174 3.67 -5.98 -10.01
CA TYR A 174 2.59 -5.66 -10.94
C TYR A 174 2.15 -6.87 -11.75
N ILE A 175 3.11 -7.61 -12.33
CA ILE A 175 2.84 -8.82 -13.13
C ILE A 175 2.11 -9.86 -12.29
N PHE A 176 2.62 -10.16 -11.10
CA PHE A 176 2.00 -11.11 -10.16
C PHE A 176 0.59 -10.67 -9.77
N GLY A 177 0.41 -9.37 -9.50
CA GLY A 177 -0.88 -8.79 -9.16
C GLY A 177 -1.93 -8.95 -10.27
N VAL A 178 -1.54 -8.75 -11.53
CA VAL A 178 -2.40 -8.99 -12.69
C VAL A 178 -2.75 -10.48 -12.81
N ILE A 179 -1.76 -11.37 -12.74
CA ILE A 179 -1.97 -12.83 -12.83
C ILE A 179 -2.98 -13.30 -11.77
N LYS A 180 -2.88 -12.77 -10.54
CA LYS A 180 -3.78 -13.15 -9.44
C LYS A 180 -5.14 -12.47 -9.48
N SER A 181 -5.23 -11.24 -10.00
CA SER A 181 -6.50 -10.51 -10.08
C SER A 181 -7.36 -10.96 -11.26
N PHE A 182 -6.71 -11.33 -12.37
CA PHE A 182 -7.36 -11.62 -13.63
C PHE A 182 -7.09 -13.07 -14.05
N SER A 183 -8.12 -13.91 -13.98
CA SER A 183 -8.02 -15.28 -14.46
C SER A 183 -7.96 -15.33 -15.99
N LEU A 184 -6.94 -16.01 -16.53
CA LEU A 184 -6.79 -16.29 -17.97
C LEU A 184 -8.06 -16.92 -18.57
N TYR A 185 -8.71 -17.81 -17.83
CA TYR A 185 -9.93 -18.49 -18.27
C TYR A 185 -11.11 -17.52 -18.45
N ARG A 186 -11.19 -16.48 -17.61
CA ARG A 186 -12.31 -15.51 -17.63
C ARG A 186 -12.17 -14.46 -18.73
N LEU A 187 -10.94 -14.03 -19.03
CA LEU A 187 -10.68 -12.90 -19.93
C LEU A 187 -10.22 -13.32 -21.33
N GLY A 188 -9.67 -14.53 -21.46
CA GLY A 188 -8.96 -14.96 -22.67
C GLY A 188 -7.56 -14.33 -22.77
N VAL A 189 -6.68 -14.99 -23.53
CA VAL A 189 -5.24 -14.67 -23.60
C VAL A 189 -4.99 -13.24 -24.09
N PHE A 190 -5.73 -12.77 -25.09
CA PHE A 190 -5.52 -11.43 -25.66
C PHE A 190 -5.82 -10.31 -24.66
N LYS A 191 -6.98 -10.34 -24.00
CA LYS A 191 -7.36 -9.33 -23.00
C LYS A 191 -6.44 -9.40 -21.77
N PHE A 192 -5.99 -10.60 -21.40
CA PHE A 192 -5.02 -10.78 -20.33
C PHE A 192 -3.68 -10.10 -20.66
N CYS A 193 -3.14 -10.32 -21.87
CA CYS A 193 -1.91 -9.65 -22.32
C CYS A 193 -2.08 -8.12 -22.33
N LEU A 194 -3.25 -7.62 -22.76
CA LEU A 194 -3.55 -6.18 -22.70
C LEU A 194 -3.58 -5.65 -21.26
N CYS A 195 -4.13 -6.40 -20.30
CA CYS A 195 -4.11 -6.02 -18.89
C CYS A 195 -2.68 -6.00 -18.32
N LEU A 196 -1.84 -6.95 -18.75
CA LEU A 196 -0.45 -7.01 -18.34
C LEU A 196 0.35 -5.81 -18.84
N VAL A 197 0.26 -5.53 -20.15
CA VAL A 197 0.89 -4.35 -20.75
C VAL A 197 0.33 -3.07 -20.12
N GLY A 198 -0.99 -3.00 -19.94
CA GLY A 198 -1.67 -1.89 -19.28
C GLY A 198 -1.15 -1.63 -17.87
N ALA A 199 -0.95 -2.66 -17.05
CA ALA A 199 -0.39 -2.52 -15.70
C ALA A 199 1.06 -2.02 -15.71
N LEU A 200 1.87 -2.41 -16.70
CA LEU A 200 3.22 -1.89 -16.85
C LEU A 200 3.20 -0.42 -17.33
N CYS A 201 2.28 -0.07 -18.22
CA CYS A 201 2.08 1.30 -18.68
C CYS A 201 1.54 2.24 -17.59
N THR A 202 0.88 1.73 -16.54
CA THR A 202 0.43 2.57 -15.41
C THR A 202 1.54 2.86 -14.42
N VAL A 203 2.69 2.16 -14.45
CA VAL A 203 3.81 2.38 -13.51
C VAL A 203 4.31 3.83 -13.50
N PRO A 204 4.61 4.49 -14.64
CA PRO A 204 5.06 5.88 -14.63
C PRO A 204 4.02 6.83 -14.02
N ILE A 205 2.75 6.56 -14.27
CA ILE A 205 1.64 7.38 -13.77
C ILE A 205 1.49 7.18 -12.26
N ASN A 206 1.63 5.95 -11.77
CA ASN A 206 1.65 5.67 -10.34
C ASN A 206 2.83 6.36 -9.65
N ILE A 207 4.02 6.36 -10.26
CA ILE A 207 5.19 7.09 -9.73
C ILE A 207 4.89 8.59 -9.62
N VAL A 208 4.26 9.21 -10.62
CA VAL A 208 3.86 10.63 -10.53
C VAL A 208 2.87 10.86 -9.39
N ILE A 209 1.84 10.02 -9.28
CA ILE A 209 0.83 10.15 -8.22
C ILE A 209 1.45 9.96 -6.84
N GLU A 210 2.33 8.97 -6.66
CA GLU A 210 3.03 8.74 -5.40
C GLU A 210 3.93 9.91 -5.03
N ASN A 211 4.65 10.50 -5.98
CA ASN A 211 5.45 11.70 -5.74
C ASN A 211 4.59 12.89 -5.27
N VAL A 212 3.47 13.15 -5.95
CA VAL A 212 2.53 14.20 -5.54
C VAL A 212 1.94 13.88 -4.17
N ALA A 213 1.58 12.63 -3.90
CA ALA A 213 1.04 12.19 -2.60
C ALA A 213 2.05 12.38 -1.46
N VAL A 214 3.33 12.09 -1.71
CA VAL A 214 4.41 12.24 -0.72
C VAL A 214 4.65 13.69 -0.39
N ILE A 215 4.86 14.53 -1.41
CA ILE A 215 5.06 15.96 -1.23
C ILE A 215 3.85 16.56 -0.50
N TRP A 216 2.64 16.27 -0.96
CA TRP A 216 1.43 16.78 -0.34
C TRP A 216 1.21 16.22 1.08
N GLY A 217 1.54 14.96 1.32
CA GLY A 217 1.42 14.33 2.64
C GLY A 217 2.38 14.94 3.68
N CYS A 218 3.60 15.27 3.26
CA CYS A 218 4.61 15.91 4.11
C CYS A 218 4.22 17.34 4.51
N PHE A 219 3.68 18.14 3.57
CA PHE A 219 3.35 19.56 3.79
C PHE A 219 1.88 19.82 4.16
N GLY A 220 0.98 18.85 3.95
CA GLY A 220 -0.45 18.99 4.19
C GLY A 220 -0.85 18.78 5.66
N LYS A 221 -2.09 19.18 5.99
CA LYS A 221 -2.70 18.91 7.31
C LYS A 221 -2.79 17.40 7.54
N LYS A 222 -2.28 16.92 8.69
CA LYS A 222 -2.07 15.49 8.98
C LYS A 222 -3.28 14.77 9.59
N HIS A 223 -4.25 15.50 10.16
CA HIS A 223 -5.38 14.92 10.90
C HIS A 223 -6.71 14.88 10.10
N HIS A 224 -6.67 14.88 8.76
CA HIS A 224 -7.88 14.83 7.95
C HIS A 224 -8.12 13.43 7.36
N PHE A 225 -9.18 12.77 7.80
CA PHE A 225 -9.60 11.47 7.27
C PHE A 225 -10.48 11.65 6.03
N TYR A 226 -9.91 11.43 4.85
CA TYR A 226 -10.68 11.40 3.61
C TYR A 226 -11.21 9.99 3.33
N VAL A 227 -12.54 9.86 3.22
CA VAL A 227 -13.21 8.61 2.85
C VAL A 227 -13.31 8.55 1.32
N VAL A 228 -12.70 7.52 0.72
CA VAL A 228 -12.86 7.27 -0.71
C VAL A 228 -14.26 6.74 -0.96
N ASN A 229 -15.05 7.47 -1.74
CA ASN A 229 -16.36 7.01 -2.15
C ASN A 229 -16.23 5.89 -3.19
N LYS A 230 -16.74 4.71 -2.86
CA LYS A 230 -16.74 3.52 -3.74
C LYS A 230 -18.15 3.04 -4.09
N ASP A 231 -19.15 3.89 -3.89
CA ASP A 231 -20.53 3.56 -4.17
C ASP A 231 -20.78 3.68 -5.67
N VAL A 232 -21.09 2.54 -6.29
CA VAL A 232 -21.65 2.52 -7.64
C VAL A 232 -23.10 2.95 -7.47
N LYS A 233 -23.46 4.15 -7.92
CA LYS A 233 -24.87 4.58 -7.95
C LYS A 233 -25.67 3.50 -8.68
N SER A 234 -26.55 2.79 -7.98
CA SER A 234 -27.52 1.92 -8.63
C SER A 234 -28.33 2.80 -9.57
N THR A 235 -28.28 2.53 -10.87
CA THR A 235 -29.25 3.07 -11.81
C THR A 235 -30.60 2.64 -11.28
N LEU A 236 -31.35 3.57 -10.68
CA LEU A 236 -32.75 3.37 -10.35
C LEU A 236 -33.44 3.06 -11.68
N THR A 237 -33.78 1.79 -11.90
CA THR A 237 -34.77 1.43 -12.91
C THR A 237 -36.10 1.93 -12.37
N VAL A 238 -36.46 3.15 -12.79
CA VAL A 238 -37.83 3.67 -12.73
C VAL A 238 -38.57 3.14 -13.94
#